data_AF-A0A537CZD9-F1
#
_entry.id   AF-A0A537CZD9-F1
#
_cell.length_a   1.000
_cell.length_b   1.000
_cell.length_c   1.000
_cell.angle_alpha   90.00
_cell.angle_beta   90.00
_cell.angle_gamma   90.00
#
_symmetry.space_group_name_H-M   'P 1'
#
loop_
_entity.id
_entity.type
_entity.pdbx_description
1 polymer ?
#
loop_
_entity_poly.entity_id
_entity_poly.type
_entity_poly.pdbx_seq_one_letter_code
_entity_poly.pdbx_strand_id
1 'polypeptide(L)' 'FEPIVPELKLAKPVRFVFPHAPVRPVTINQGMRMRAWYDILEFGGGPEDDAGIRASQRLAEELIAKEKKKG' A
#
# COMPACT_ATOMS: atom_id res chain seq x y z
N PHE A 1 -9.81 -8.07 -6.54
CA PHE A 1 -8.85 -8.77 -5.67
C PHE A 1 -9.56 -9.61 -4.60
N GLU A 2 -10.62 -9.09 -3.95
CA GLU A 2 -11.40 -9.83 -2.94
C GLU A 2 -11.85 -11.26 -3.34
N PRO A 3 -12.22 -11.55 -4.60
CA PRO A 3 -12.65 -12.89 -5.00
C PRO A 3 -11.60 -14.01 -4.82
N ILE A 4 -10.32 -13.69 -4.57
CA ILE A 4 -9.29 -14.70 -4.30
C ILE A 4 -9.39 -15.31 -2.89
N VAL A 5 -10.03 -14.61 -1.96
CA VAL A 5 -10.04 -14.98 -0.53
C VAL A 5 -10.58 -16.40 -0.30
N PRO A 6 -11.71 -16.82 -0.89
CA PRO A 6 -12.21 -18.19 -0.75
C PRO A 6 -11.25 -19.26 -1.33
N GLU A 7 -10.47 -18.92 -2.35
CA GLU A 7 -9.58 -19.86 -3.06
C GLU A 7 -8.33 -20.23 -2.26
N LEU A 8 -7.97 -19.45 -1.24
CA LEU A 8 -6.78 -19.71 -0.41
C LEU A 8 -6.93 -20.91 0.55
N LYS A 9 -8.16 -21.45 0.71
CA LYS A 9 -8.46 -22.66 1.51
C LYS A 9 -7.77 -22.69 2.89
N LEU A 10 -7.80 -21.56 3.59
CA LEU A 10 -7.10 -21.41 4.86
C LEU A 10 -7.80 -22.19 5.99
N ALA A 11 -7.01 -22.91 6.79
CA ALA A 11 -7.51 -23.75 7.88
C ALA A 11 -7.95 -22.95 9.13
N LYS A 12 -7.59 -21.68 9.23
CA LYS A 12 -7.95 -20.79 10.35
C LYS A 12 -8.68 -19.55 9.81
N PRO A 13 -9.61 -18.96 10.59
CA PRO A 13 -10.19 -17.67 10.24
C PRO A 13 -9.08 -16.61 10.12
N VAL A 14 -8.99 -15.98 8.96
CA VAL A 14 -8.04 -14.88 8.69
C VAL A 14 -8.83 -13.67 8.22
N ARG A 15 -8.51 -12.51 8.77
CA ARG A 15 -9.04 -11.23 8.29
C ARG A 15 -8.16 -10.70 7.17
N PHE A 16 -8.76 -10.41 6.03
CA PHE A 16 -8.09 -9.78 4.90
C PHE A 16 -8.36 -8.28 4.93
N VAL A 17 -7.30 -7.48 4.90
CA VAL A 17 -7.39 -6.01 4.90
C VAL A 17 -6.73 -5.49 3.63
N PHE A 18 -7.52 -4.82 2.80
CA PHE A 18 -7.09 -4.29 1.51
C PHE A 18 -7.20 -2.76 1.51
N PRO A 19 -6.20 -2.05 2.05
CA PRO A 19 -6.25 -0.60 2.13
C PRO A 19 -6.06 0.02 0.75
N HIS A 20 -6.70 1.16 0.53
CA HIS A 20 -6.48 1.94 -0.69
C HIS A 20 -5.34 2.95 -0.49
N ALA A 21 -4.42 3.00 -1.44
CA ALA A 21 -3.38 4.03 -1.46
C ALA A 21 -4.00 5.44 -1.59
N PRO A 22 -3.40 6.47 -0.98
CA PRO A 22 -3.87 7.85 -1.13
C PRO A 22 -3.63 8.39 -2.54
N VAL A 23 -4.40 9.41 -2.93
CA VAL A 23 -4.22 10.11 -4.22
C VAL A 23 -3.10 11.13 -4.10
N ARG A 24 -2.07 11.01 -4.93
CA ARG A 24 -0.89 11.88 -4.98
C ARG A 24 -0.38 12.05 -6.40
N PRO A 25 0.38 13.12 -6.72
CA PRO A 25 1.07 13.21 -8.00
C PRO A 25 2.11 12.08 -8.13
N VAL A 26 2.29 11.57 -9.35
CA VAL A 26 3.28 10.54 -9.66
C VAL A 26 4.20 11.06 -10.77
N THR A 27 5.49 11.21 -10.48
CA THR A 27 6.50 11.86 -11.31
C THR A 27 6.66 11.16 -12.66
N ILE A 28 6.81 9.84 -12.69
CA ILE A 28 6.94 9.07 -13.95
C ILE A 28 5.72 9.23 -14.87
N ASN A 29 4.58 9.57 -14.29
CA ASN A 29 3.33 9.85 -14.99
C ASN A 29 3.10 11.36 -15.16
N GLN A 30 4.18 12.14 -15.35
CA GLN A 30 4.13 13.58 -15.57
C GLN A 30 3.38 14.36 -14.47
N GLY A 31 3.47 13.89 -13.23
CA GLY A 31 2.80 14.51 -12.08
C GLY A 31 1.28 14.26 -12.02
N MET A 32 0.72 13.41 -12.88
CA MET A 32 -0.70 13.05 -12.83
C MET A 32 -1.07 12.51 -11.44
N ARG A 33 -2.20 12.98 -10.91
CA ARG A 33 -2.70 12.58 -9.59
C ARG A 33 -3.43 11.25 -9.69
N MET A 34 -2.91 10.23 -9.03
CA MET A 34 -3.50 8.89 -8.98
C MET A 34 -3.20 8.20 -7.65
N ARG A 35 -3.78 7.00 -7.43
CA ARG A 35 -3.51 6.24 -6.20
C ARG A 35 -2.10 5.65 -6.26
N ALA A 36 -1.24 6.10 -5.35
CA ALA A 36 0.12 5.59 -5.20
C ALA A 36 0.55 5.62 -3.73
N TRP A 37 1.37 4.65 -3.32
CA TRP A 37 1.91 4.59 -1.96
C TRP A 37 3.06 5.57 -1.76
N TYR A 38 3.91 5.74 -2.75
CA TYR A 38 4.99 6.71 -2.79
C TYR A 38 5.17 7.21 -4.22
N ASP A 39 5.97 8.25 -4.42
CA ASP A 39 6.22 8.75 -5.76
C ASP A 39 7.18 7.82 -6.53
N ILE A 40 6.86 7.56 -7.80
CA ILE A 40 7.71 6.77 -8.69
C ILE A 40 8.40 7.76 -9.62
N LEU A 41 9.72 7.87 -9.49
CA LEU A 41 10.50 8.86 -10.23
C LEU A 41 10.83 8.35 -11.64
N GLU A 42 11.33 7.13 -11.75
CA GLU A 42 11.70 6.51 -13.02
C GLU A 42 11.67 4.97 -12.95
N PHE A 43 11.73 4.32 -14.12
CA PHE A 43 11.90 2.87 -14.21
C PHE A 43 13.39 2.51 -14.17
N GLY A 44 13.73 1.32 -13.67
CA GLY A 44 15.06 0.75 -13.84
C GLY A 44 16.07 0.97 -12.71
N GLY A 45 15.62 1.38 -11.51
CA GLY A 45 16.45 1.32 -10.30
C GLY A 45 17.32 2.54 -10.01
N GLY A 46 16.87 3.74 -10.39
CA GLY A 46 17.50 5.00 -10.00
C GLY A 46 16.96 5.56 -8.68
N PRO A 47 17.00 6.89 -8.46
CA PRO A 47 16.59 7.51 -7.21
C PRO A 47 15.15 7.17 -6.83
N GLU A 48 14.92 6.93 -5.54
CA GLU A 48 13.60 6.62 -5.00
C GLU A 48 13.07 7.75 -4.11
N ASP A 49 11.74 7.85 -3.98
CA ASP A 49 11.07 8.74 -3.03
C ASP A 49 11.17 8.17 -1.61
N ASP A 50 12.36 8.29 -1.06
CA ASP A 50 12.76 7.85 0.27
C ASP A 50 11.81 8.34 1.38
N ALA A 51 11.34 9.59 1.25
CA ALA A 51 10.42 10.22 2.18
C ALA A 51 9.01 9.63 2.07
N GLY A 52 8.49 9.45 0.86
CA GLY A 52 7.19 8.83 0.61
C GLY A 52 7.15 7.35 0.93
N ILE A 53 8.25 6.62 0.74
CA ILE A 53 8.40 5.22 1.19
C ILE A 53 8.28 5.17 2.71
N ARG A 54 9.04 6.00 3.46
CA ARG A 54 8.93 6.08 4.92
C ARG A 54 7.53 6.52 5.39
N ALA A 55 6.84 7.37 4.63
CA ALA A 55 5.45 7.73 4.92
C ALA A 55 4.48 6.55 4.71
N SER A 56 4.68 5.76 3.64
CA SER A 56 3.91 4.53 3.39
C SER A 56 4.08 3.50 4.49
N GLN A 57 5.32 3.34 4.96
CA GLN A 57 5.63 2.45 6.07
C GLN A 57 4.82 2.82 7.31
N ARG A 58 4.79 4.11 7.69
CA ARG A 58 3.99 4.57 8.83
C ARG A 58 2.50 4.28 8.67
N LEU A 59 1.95 4.50 7.47
CA LEU A 59 0.55 4.15 7.17
C LEU A 59 0.28 2.64 7.36
N ALA A 60 1.20 1.79 6.92
CA ALA A 60 1.09 0.35 7.11
C ALA A 60 1.19 -0.04 8.60
N GLU A 61 2.12 0.54 9.35
CA GLU A 61 2.29 0.32 10.79
C GLU A 61 1.04 0.76 11.58
N GLU A 62 0.44 1.89 11.23
CA GLU A 62 -0.82 2.37 11.83
C GLU A 62 -1.98 1.42 11.55
N LEU A 63 -2.09 0.90 10.33
CA LEU A 63 -3.10 -0.11 9.98
C LEU A 63 -2.90 -1.40 10.77
N ILE A 64 -1.67 -1.88 10.89
CA ILE A 64 -1.32 -3.06 11.69
C ILE A 64 -1.69 -2.83 13.16
N ALA A 65 -1.33 -1.67 13.72
CA ALA A 65 -1.65 -1.33 15.10
C ALA A 65 -3.17 -1.25 15.34
N LYS A 66 -3.92 -0.69 14.39
CA LYS A 66 -5.38 -0.63 14.43
C LYS A 66 -6.02 -2.01 14.39
N GLU A 67 -5.54 -2.91 13.54
CA GLU A 67 -6.10 -4.26 13.47
C GLU A 67 -5.73 -5.09 14.70
N LYS A 68 -4.49 -5.00 15.22
CA LYS A 68 -4.13 -5.64 16.50
C LYS A 68 -5.03 -5.22 17.66
N LYS A 69 -5.49 -3.97 17.68
CA LYS A 69 -6.43 -3.46 18.71
C LYS A 69 -7.84 -4.04 18.56
N LYS A 70 -8.21 -4.60 17.40
CA LYS A 70 -9.52 -5.17 17.12
C LYS A 70 -9.60 -6.68 17.37
N GLY A 71 -8.50 -7.32 17.79
CA GLY A 71 -8.37 -8.77 17.99
C GLY A 71 -7.88 -9.49 16.75
#